data_AF-T1HCQ2-F1
#
_entry.id   AF-T1HCQ2-F1
#
_cell.length_a   1.000
_cell.length_b   1.000
_cell.length_c   1.000
_cell.angle_alpha   90.00
_cell.angle_beta   90.00
_cell.angle_gamma   90.00
#
_symmetry.space_group_name_H-M   'P 1'
#
loop_
_entity.id
_entity.type
_entity.pdbx_description
1 polymer ?
#
loop_
_entity_poly.entity_id
_entity_poly.type
_entity_poly.pdbx_seq_one_letter_code
_entity_poly.pdbx_strand_id
1 'polypeptide(L)'
;MILRTNQFCQRRVLQERRFAQFGRPSVPVDIRRRSMVRSLEIQVNFAGWIVKADAKNKVANYRLLMSCYITDPFRNLSQKLLRAVPLPAILKMDVVNHYMKNASCLVLASDHGLLEIMDFKNSMLRLDTSKCPNGLDIGLIAAFRLNCDHYIISTTDPSCFVNIWKKAKDLTDNRHIPIMFFTVNHQSQIGSLLNHTAASAILDAVVAEIKQENDTEWPVTLYTNILDVTNGCLTNDSRVAEIERWNFTNGFKDAIRLTTFTYLPYSNVDPLDGTEIRVVKEFCRIYNCSITIIANDGNLWGTVEGDGKGEGLFGAVYLSLADIGAAAVAPYIQYFRYLDYSLPYTYSTATVLVPGPKPLSGWKVPFQPFGLTMWGAFVLSLVANALFLHLITAATIKFTRFAEEVLKRGEYINVSDSILRSIGTSVLQQTSTLITGTPMRHLITSFQFLFLILTTCYSAELSSYLTVPQFTKPISNVHELAASGLHWVADDEVWVLPVKDAEDLDMQTVVKNFEVTNEQRLIEIAPTGKFAVAIESISSGYFTEQTHITDEVVSKLQVMEEGIFYTPIIMVFQKASPYGEKLNRLMLQLLDSGILLFWGGEVSRRFLTFRSGL
;
A
#
# COMPACT_ATOMS: atom_id res chain seq x y z
N MET A 1 -27.32 23.67 43.57
CA MET A 1 -27.30 24.08 42.16
C MET A 1 -25.83 24.24 41.78
N ILE A 2 -25.41 23.61 40.69
CA ILE A 2 -24.06 23.66 40.07
C ILE A 2 -22.94 22.95 40.85
N LEU A 3 -22.93 21.61 40.77
CA LEU A 3 -21.74 20.74 40.84
C LEU A 3 -22.19 19.35 40.36
N ARG A 4 -21.98 19.04 39.07
CA ARG A 4 -21.93 17.71 38.40
C ARG A 4 -22.40 17.84 36.95
N THR A 5 -21.48 18.17 36.04
CA THR A 5 -21.72 17.99 34.58
C THR A 5 -20.48 17.87 33.70
N ASN A 6 -19.25 17.83 34.24
CA ASN A 6 -18.03 17.82 33.41
C ASN A 6 -17.16 16.56 33.44
N GLN A 7 -17.64 15.43 33.98
CA GLN A 7 -16.88 14.17 33.97
C GLN A 7 -17.49 13.04 33.12
N PHE A 8 -18.61 13.28 32.43
CA PHE A 8 -19.26 12.24 31.60
C PHE A 8 -18.97 12.35 30.10
N CYS A 9 -18.41 13.47 29.59
CA CYS A 9 -18.09 13.62 28.17
C CYS A 9 -16.68 13.17 27.77
N GLN A 10 -15.72 13.08 28.69
CA GLN A 10 -14.36 12.60 28.36
C GLN A 10 -14.20 11.07 28.36
N ARG A 11 -15.17 10.31 28.90
CA ARG A 11 -15.11 8.84 28.90
C ARG A 11 -15.71 8.16 27.66
N ARG A 12 -16.55 8.84 26.86
CA ARG A 12 -17.08 8.30 25.59
C ARG A 12 -16.08 8.38 24.44
N VAL A 13 -15.29 9.47 24.37
CA VAL A 13 -14.28 9.66 23.32
C VAL A 13 -13.06 8.75 23.48
N LEU A 14 -12.82 8.21 24.69
CA LEU A 14 -11.76 7.23 24.97
C LEU A 14 -12.23 5.76 24.92
N GLN A 15 -13.54 5.50 24.85
CA GLN A 15 -14.09 4.15 24.65
C GLN A 15 -14.30 3.81 23.16
N GLU A 16 -14.58 4.79 22.30
CA GLU A 16 -14.68 4.56 20.85
C GLU A 16 -13.32 4.38 20.16
N ARG A 17 -12.21 4.84 20.77
CA ARG A 17 -10.85 4.56 20.28
C ARG A 17 -10.28 3.19 20.67
N ARG A 18 -10.96 2.41 21.53
CA ARG A 18 -10.51 1.05 21.94
C ARG A 18 -11.22 -0.10 21.23
N PHE A 19 -12.26 0.17 20.42
CA PHE A 19 -12.95 -0.87 19.65
C PHE A 19 -12.39 -1.10 18.24
N ALA A 20 -11.35 -0.36 17.83
CA ALA A 20 -10.69 -0.53 16.54
C ALA A 20 -9.44 -1.46 16.57
N GLN A 21 -9.11 -2.07 17.71
CA GLN A 21 -7.82 -2.77 17.90
C GLN A 21 -7.87 -4.14 18.61
N PHE A 22 -9.02 -4.82 18.64
CA PHE A 22 -9.07 -6.20 19.16
C PHE A 22 -9.80 -7.14 18.20
N GLY A 23 -9.04 -7.73 17.27
CA GLY A 23 -9.40 -8.99 16.65
C GLY A 23 -8.98 -10.15 17.56
N ARG A 24 -9.94 -10.77 18.25
CA ARG A 24 -9.78 -12.14 18.78
C ARG A 24 -10.95 -13.01 18.31
N PRO A 25 -10.72 -14.31 18.06
CA PRO A 25 -11.66 -15.17 17.35
C PRO A 25 -12.77 -15.64 18.30
N SER A 26 -14.03 -15.50 17.89
CA SER A 26 -15.18 -16.08 18.57
C SER A 26 -15.52 -17.46 18.00
N VAL A 27 -15.66 -18.41 18.92
CA VAL A 27 -16.14 -19.80 18.80
C VAL A 27 -17.54 -19.86 18.13
N PRO A 28 -17.89 -20.93 17.38
CA PRO A 28 -19.05 -20.94 16.50
C PRO A 28 -20.36 -21.11 17.28
N VAL A 29 -21.34 -20.26 16.97
CA VAL A 29 -22.73 -20.41 17.43
C VAL A 29 -23.55 -21.06 16.32
N ASP A 30 -24.02 -22.27 16.61
CA ASP A 30 -24.91 -23.10 15.81
C ASP A 30 -26.35 -22.53 15.88
N ILE A 31 -26.91 -22.07 14.74
CA ILE A 31 -28.35 -21.79 14.61
C ILE A 31 -28.86 -22.31 13.26
N ARG A 32 -29.52 -23.47 13.34
CA ARG A 32 -30.53 -23.94 12.39
C ARG A 32 -31.77 -23.02 12.42
N ARG A 33 -32.24 -22.53 11.26
CA ARG A 33 -33.59 -22.80 10.68
C ARG A 33 -34.05 -21.80 9.60
N ARG A 34 -34.49 -22.41 8.49
CA ARG A 34 -35.73 -22.19 7.69
C ARG A 34 -35.88 -20.93 6.83
N SER A 35 -35.67 -21.16 5.52
CA SER A 35 -36.57 -20.89 4.38
C SER A 35 -37.80 -20.00 4.62
N MET A 36 -37.91 -18.91 3.85
CA MET A 36 -39.17 -18.56 3.20
C MET A 36 -38.94 -17.67 1.96
N VAL A 37 -39.26 -18.24 0.79
CA VAL A 37 -39.41 -17.58 -0.50
C VAL A 37 -40.72 -16.78 -0.49
N ARG A 38 -40.71 -15.52 -0.95
CA ARG A 38 -41.92 -14.88 -1.48
C ARG A 38 -41.59 -13.95 -2.66
N SER A 39 -42.16 -14.34 -3.80
CA SER A 39 -42.39 -13.57 -5.01
C SER A 39 -43.33 -12.39 -4.77
N LEU A 40 -43.13 -11.30 -5.50
CA LEU A 40 -44.14 -10.26 -5.69
C LEU A 40 -44.06 -9.78 -7.15
N GLU A 41 -44.94 -10.35 -7.98
CA GLU A 41 -45.35 -9.81 -9.27
C GLU A 41 -46.29 -8.62 -9.04
N ILE A 42 -46.04 -7.50 -9.71
CA ILE A 42 -47.06 -6.47 -9.97
C ILE A 42 -46.94 -6.09 -11.44
N GLN A 43 -47.86 -6.59 -12.27
CA GLN A 43 -48.17 -6.04 -13.57
C GLN A 43 -49.05 -4.79 -13.41
N VAL A 44 -48.66 -3.66 -13.99
CA VAL A 44 -49.60 -2.67 -14.52
C VAL A 44 -49.02 -2.10 -15.81
N ASN A 45 -49.81 -2.18 -16.88
CA ASN A 45 -49.49 -1.71 -18.22
C ASN A 45 -50.58 -0.70 -18.61
N PHE A 46 -50.22 0.49 -19.13
CA PHE A 46 -50.77 1.12 -20.35
C PHE A 46 -50.30 2.59 -20.51
N ALA A 47 -49.59 2.82 -21.62
CA ALA A 47 -49.60 3.95 -22.57
C ALA A 47 -49.88 5.41 -22.14
N GLY A 48 -49.06 6.35 -22.67
CA GLY A 48 -49.54 7.68 -23.11
C GLY A 48 -48.68 8.92 -22.82
N TRP A 49 -47.66 9.18 -23.66
CA TRP A 49 -47.22 10.45 -24.29
C TRP A 49 -47.09 11.79 -23.50
N ILE A 50 -45.88 12.38 -23.66
CA ILE A 50 -45.51 13.81 -23.90
C ILE A 50 -45.14 14.77 -22.73
N VAL A 51 -43.81 15.03 -22.67
CA VAL A 51 -43.07 16.33 -22.62
C VAL A 51 -43.11 17.25 -21.38
N LYS A 52 -41.97 17.30 -20.65
CA LYS A 52 -41.13 18.49 -20.32
C LYS A 52 -39.96 18.05 -19.41
N ALA A 53 -38.71 18.13 -19.88
CA ALA A 53 -37.67 19.12 -19.50
C ALA A 53 -37.28 19.02 -18.00
N ASP A 54 -36.03 18.89 -17.54
CA ASP A 54 -34.74 19.40 -18.03
C ASP A 54 -33.60 18.82 -17.15
N ALA A 55 -32.36 18.93 -17.62
CA ALA A 55 -31.11 19.01 -16.85
C ALA A 55 -30.66 17.81 -15.98
N LYS A 56 -29.94 16.85 -16.58
CA LYS A 56 -28.75 16.16 -16.01
C LYS A 56 -28.29 15.05 -16.97
N ASN A 57 -27.48 15.39 -17.97
CA ASN A 57 -26.58 14.47 -18.67
C ASN A 57 -25.71 15.25 -19.66
N LYS A 58 -24.76 16.01 -19.11
CA LYS A 58 -23.56 16.43 -19.83
C LYS A 58 -22.42 15.67 -19.16
N VAL A 59 -21.77 14.77 -19.90
CA VAL A 59 -20.43 14.17 -19.73
C VAL A 59 -20.35 12.73 -20.30
N ALA A 60 -21.46 12.02 -20.55
CA ALA A 60 -21.41 10.63 -21.02
C ALA A 60 -21.58 10.39 -22.55
N ASN A 61 -21.79 11.42 -23.38
CA ASN A 61 -22.17 11.24 -24.79
C ASN A 61 -21.07 11.45 -25.84
N TYR A 62 -19.78 11.49 -25.46
CA TYR A 62 -18.69 11.80 -26.40
C TYR A 62 -17.81 10.61 -26.83
N ARG A 63 -18.03 9.39 -26.34
CA ARG A 63 -17.17 8.23 -26.67
C ARG A 63 -17.79 7.19 -27.62
N LEU A 64 -19.09 7.27 -27.89
CA LEU A 64 -19.82 6.30 -28.73
C LEU A 64 -20.02 6.72 -30.20
N LEU A 65 -19.46 7.86 -30.61
CA LEU A 65 -19.68 8.45 -31.94
C LEU A 65 -18.65 8.02 -33.00
N MET A 66 -17.54 7.37 -32.63
CA MET A 66 -16.47 7.06 -33.58
C MET A 66 -16.82 6.00 -34.62
N SER A 67 -17.61 4.96 -34.29
CA SER A 67 -17.96 3.93 -35.30
C SER A 67 -19.24 4.24 -36.08
N CYS A 68 -20.17 5.01 -35.52
CA CYS A 68 -21.46 5.29 -36.16
C CYS A 68 -21.42 6.46 -37.15
N TYR A 69 -20.59 7.50 -36.93
CA TYR A 69 -20.64 8.74 -37.73
C TYR A 69 -19.76 8.74 -38.97
N ILE A 70 -19.16 7.62 -39.34
CA ILE A 70 -18.38 7.54 -40.58
C ILE A 70 -19.30 7.22 -41.76
N THR A 71 -20.51 6.71 -41.52
CA THR A 71 -21.44 6.37 -42.60
C THR A 71 -22.34 7.55 -43.02
N ASP A 72 -22.61 8.52 -42.14
CA ASP A 72 -23.59 9.60 -42.41
C ASP A 72 -23.05 10.88 -43.09
N PRO A 73 -21.85 11.43 -42.79
CA PRO A 73 -21.33 12.61 -43.48
C PRO A 73 -20.94 12.28 -44.93
N PHE A 74 -20.54 11.04 -45.20
CA PHE A 74 -20.18 10.58 -46.54
C PHE A 74 -21.40 10.41 -47.47
N ARG A 75 -22.60 10.27 -46.91
CA ARG A 75 -23.84 10.18 -47.71
C ARG A 75 -24.29 11.51 -48.30
N ASN A 76 -23.93 12.64 -47.68
CA ASN A 76 -24.40 13.97 -48.06
C ASN A 76 -23.35 14.86 -48.76
N LEU A 77 -22.15 14.34 -49.03
CA LEU A 77 -21.19 15.02 -49.89
C LEU A 77 -21.68 14.95 -51.34
N SER A 78 -22.31 16.03 -51.80
CA SER A 78 -22.78 16.17 -53.18
C SER A 78 -21.66 15.80 -54.17
N GLN A 79 -22.00 14.98 -55.17
CA GLN A 79 -21.10 14.49 -56.23
C GLN A 79 -20.29 15.59 -56.96
N LYS A 80 -20.60 16.88 -56.75
CA LYS A 80 -19.85 18.02 -57.29
C LYS A 80 -18.59 18.39 -56.49
N LEU A 81 -18.54 18.14 -55.18
CA LEU A 81 -17.37 18.46 -54.32
C LEU A 81 -16.22 17.45 -54.47
N LEU A 82 -16.55 16.19 -54.75
CA LEU A 82 -15.60 15.09 -55.01
C LEU A 82 -14.71 15.29 -56.25
N ARG A 83 -15.03 16.26 -57.12
CA ARG A 83 -14.26 16.53 -58.36
C ARG A 83 -13.22 17.64 -58.23
N ALA A 84 -13.21 18.40 -57.14
CA ALA A 84 -12.43 19.64 -57.03
C ALA A 84 -11.29 19.60 -56.00
N VAL A 85 -11.30 18.64 -55.07
CA VAL A 85 -10.31 18.54 -53.97
C VAL A 85 -9.93 17.06 -53.80
N PRO A 86 -8.64 16.71 -53.64
CA PRO A 86 -8.24 15.32 -53.41
C PRO A 86 -8.98 14.77 -52.19
N LEU A 87 -9.62 13.60 -52.33
CA LEU A 87 -10.35 12.91 -51.26
C LEU A 87 -9.59 12.80 -49.91
N PRO A 88 -8.25 12.60 -49.89
CA PRO A 88 -7.49 12.65 -48.64
C PRO A 88 -7.62 13.97 -47.88
N ALA A 89 -7.71 15.11 -48.58
CA ALA A 89 -7.79 16.43 -47.96
C ALA A 89 -9.17 16.69 -47.33
N ILE A 90 -10.24 16.18 -47.92
CA ILE A 90 -11.61 16.28 -47.39
C ILE A 90 -11.75 15.43 -46.12
N LEU A 91 -11.29 14.18 -46.15
CA LEU A 91 -11.29 13.30 -44.98
C LEU A 91 -10.52 13.88 -43.80
N LYS A 92 -9.34 14.45 -44.10
CA LYS A 92 -8.50 15.12 -43.10
C LYS A 92 -9.24 16.27 -42.45
N MET A 93 -9.91 17.12 -43.23
CA MET A 93 -10.60 18.32 -42.72
C MET A 93 -11.82 17.98 -41.86
N ASP A 94 -12.59 16.94 -42.20
CA ASP A 94 -13.75 16.51 -41.40
C ASP A 94 -13.35 15.75 -40.13
N VAL A 95 -12.35 14.85 -40.21
CA VAL A 95 -11.80 14.18 -39.01
C VAL A 95 -11.27 15.21 -38.02
N VAL A 96 -10.54 16.20 -38.53
CA VAL A 96 -9.97 17.28 -37.75
C VAL A 96 -11.04 18.18 -37.12
N ASN A 97 -12.06 18.59 -37.88
CA ASN A 97 -13.10 19.50 -37.40
C ASN A 97 -14.10 18.86 -36.42
N HIS A 98 -14.31 17.55 -36.49
CA HIS A 98 -15.26 16.84 -35.62
C HIS A 98 -14.59 16.15 -34.42
N TYR A 99 -13.42 15.53 -34.63
CA TYR A 99 -12.82 14.65 -33.64
C TYR A 99 -11.68 15.33 -32.87
N MET A 100 -10.91 16.20 -33.52
CA MET A 100 -9.79 16.93 -32.90
C MET A 100 -10.19 18.27 -32.27
N LYS A 101 -11.48 18.63 -32.32
CA LYS A 101 -11.99 19.93 -31.84
C LYS A 101 -11.83 20.13 -30.32
N ASN A 102 -11.84 19.05 -29.56
CA ASN A 102 -11.65 19.05 -28.11
C ASN A 102 -10.18 18.75 -27.71
N ALA A 103 -9.27 18.55 -28.67
CA ALA A 103 -7.87 18.24 -28.38
C ALA A 103 -7.20 19.40 -27.67
N SER A 104 -6.61 19.16 -26.51
CA SER A 104 -5.86 20.18 -25.78
C SER A 104 -4.57 20.55 -26.51
N CYS A 105 -3.88 19.55 -27.07
CA CYS A 105 -2.79 19.71 -28.00
C CYS A 105 -2.83 18.64 -29.09
N LEU A 106 -2.68 19.09 -30.35
CA LEU A 106 -2.72 18.23 -31.54
C LEU A 106 -1.32 18.05 -32.11
N VAL A 107 -0.89 16.80 -32.28
CA VAL A 107 0.34 16.45 -32.99
C VAL A 107 0.00 16.10 -34.43
N LEU A 108 0.72 16.75 -35.33
CA LEU A 108 0.55 16.57 -36.76
C LEU A 108 1.86 16.05 -37.35
N ALA A 109 1.91 14.76 -37.66
CA ALA A 109 3.08 14.07 -38.16
C ALA A 109 2.90 13.72 -39.65
N SER A 110 3.73 14.27 -40.55
CA SER A 110 3.58 14.08 -42.00
C SER A 110 4.90 13.97 -42.73
N ASP A 111 4.91 13.21 -43.82
CA ASP A 111 5.96 13.30 -44.84
C ASP A 111 5.67 14.48 -45.77
N HIS A 112 6.64 15.38 -45.92
CA HIS A 112 6.66 16.49 -46.89
C HIS A 112 5.32 17.24 -47.09
N GLY A 113 5.03 18.23 -46.22
CA GLY A 113 4.09 19.33 -46.50
C GLY A 113 2.58 18.98 -46.64
N LEU A 114 2.21 17.69 -46.61
CA LEU A 114 0.86 17.16 -46.90
C LEU A 114 -0.24 17.54 -45.88
N LEU A 115 0.09 18.36 -44.88
CA LEU A 115 -0.78 18.80 -43.79
C LEU A 115 -0.57 20.30 -43.42
N GLU A 116 0.11 21.08 -44.26
CA GLU A 116 0.43 22.51 -44.00
C GLU A 116 -0.80 23.45 -43.99
N ILE A 117 -1.96 23.01 -44.47
CA ILE A 117 -3.12 23.87 -44.74
C ILE A 117 -4.22 23.67 -43.69
N MET A 118 -3.89 23.64 -42.40
CA MET A 118 -4.91 23.60 -41.34
C MET A 118 -4.57 24.59 -40.22
N ASP A 119 -5.42 25.61 -40.11
CA ASP A 119 -5.35 26.65 -39.08
C ASP A 119 -6.17 26.18 -37.87
N PHE A 120 -5.49 25.81 -36.78
CA PHE A 120 -6.12 25.33 -35.54
C PHE A 120 -6.17 26.42 -34.48
N LYS A 121 -7.26 26.44 -33.72
CA LYS A 121 -7.38 27.32 -32.54
C LYS A 121 -6.58 26.85 -31.32
N ASN A 122 -6.17 25.57 -31.27
CA ASN A 122 -5.47 24.97 -30.14
C ASN A 122 -3.98 24.77 -30.45
N SER A 123 -3.14 24.56 -29.42
CA SER A 123 -1.69 24.35 -29.59
C SER A 123 -1.41 23.14 -30.49
N MET A 124 -0.70 23.36 -31.60
CA MET A 124 -0.34 22.33 -32.57
C MET A 124 1.17 22.12 -32.57
N LEU A 125 1.60 20.85 -32.53
CA LEU A 125 2.99 20.47 -32.76
C LEU A 125 3.11 19.77 -34.12
N ARG A 126 3.93 20.30 -35.01
CA ARG A 126 4.17 19.72 -36.33
C ARG A 126 5.47 18.92 -36.33
N LEU A 127 5.37 17.67 -36.76
CA LEU A 127 6.48 16.72 -36.83
C LEU A 127 6.68 16.27 -38.27
N ASP A 128 7.91 16.30 -38.71
CA ASP A 128 8.31 15.84 -40.04
C ASP A 128 8.73 14.37 -39.95
N THR A 129 7.92 13.47 -40.51
CA THR A 129 8.19 12.02 -40.48
C THR A 129 9.14 11.56 -41.58
N SER A 130 9.47 12.43 -42.55
CA SER A 130 10.44 12.12 -43.62
C SER A 130 11.86 11.92 -43.09
N LYS A 131 12.12 12.40 -41.86
CA LYS A 131 13.41 12.27 -41.17
C LYS A 131 13.56 11.00 -40.35
N CYS A 132 12.64 10.05 -40.44
CA CYS A 132 12.77 8.72 -39.82
C CYS A 132 14.14 8.09 -40.20
N PRO A 133 15.07 7.79 -39.24
CA PRO A 133 14.90 7.80 -37.78
C PRO A 133 15.45 9.03 -37.01
N ASN A 134 16.19 9.94 -37.64
CA ASN A 134 16.95 11.00 -36.95
C ASN A 134 16.14 12.31 -36.77
N GLY A 135 15.85 12.68 -35.52
CA GLY A 135 15.25 13.97 -35.14
C GLY A 135 13.74 13.95 -34.87
N LEU A 136 13.05 12.86 -35.20
CA LEU A 136 11.64 12.64 -34.86
C LEU A 136 11.45 12.41 -33.34
N ASP A 137 12.44 11.80 -32.69
CA ASP A 137 12.49 11.52 -31.26
C ASP A 137 12.37 12.79 -30.40
N ILE A 138 13.12 13.84 -30.72
CA ILE A 138 13.09 15.13 -30.01
C ILE A 138 11.68 15.73 -30.07
N GLY A 139 11.06 15.68 -31.25
CA GLY A 139 9.71 16.20 -31.48
C GLY A 139 8.64 15.40 -30.73
N LEU A 140 8.73 14.08 -30.72
CA LEU A 140 7.81 13.22 -29.96
C LEU A 140 8.00 13.37 -28.44
N ILE A 141 9.23 13.54 -27.95
CA ILE A 141 9.48 13.85 -26.54
C ILE A 141 8.84 15.19 -26.16
N ALA A 142 8.92 16.21 -27.02
CA ALA A 142 8.24 17.48 -26.80
C ALA A 142 6.72 17.32 -26.80
N ALA A 143 6.15 16.52 -27.71
CA ALA A 143 4.72 16.19 -27.72
C ALA A 143 4.27 15.56 -26.40
N PHE A 144 5.04 14.61 -25.89
CA PHE A 144 4.77 13.98 -24.60
C PHE A 144 4.82 15.01 -23.47
N ARG A 145 5.83 15.87 -23.42
CA ARG A 145 5.99 16.94 -22.40
C ARG A 145 4.84 17.95 -22.40
N LEU A 146 4.31 18.27 -23.58
CA LEU A 146 3.16 19.16 -23.75
C LEU A 146 1.81 18.47 -23.51
N ASN A 147 1.82 17.19 -23.18
CA ASN A 147 0.63 16.38 -22.88
C ASN A 147 -0.38 16.34 -24.04
N CYS A 148 0.13 16.28 -25.29
CA CYS A 148 -0.72 16.26 -26.47
C CYS A 148 -1.49 14.95 -26.57
N ASP A 149 -2.81 15.04 -26.59
CA ASP A 149 -3.74 13.91 -26.45
C ASP A 149 -4.21 13.34 -27.79
N HIS A 150 -3.94 14.03 -28.91
CA HIS A 150 -4.38 13.62 -30.25
C HIS A 150 -3.26 13.70 -31.27
N TYR A 151 -3.16 12.67 -32.13
CA TYR A 151 -2.12 12.55 -33.15
C TYR A 151 -2.77 12.27 -34.51
N ILE A 152 -2.38 13.03 -35.52
CA ILE A 152 -2.69 12.76 -36.93
C ILE A 152 -1.39 12.42 -37.62
N ILE A 153 -1.34 11.21 -38.19
CA ILE A 153 -0.11 10.63 -38.71
C ILE A 153 -0.33 10.25 -40.18
N SER A 154 0.50 10.82 -41.05
CA SER A 154 0.52 10.55 -42.48
C SER A 154 1.95 10.25 -42.90
N THR A 155 2.32 8.98 -42.83
CA THR A 155 3.70 8.52 -43.04
C THR A 155 3.75 7.41 -44.08
N THR A 156 4.82 7.42 -44.87
CA THR A 156 5.20 6.38 -45.83
C THR A 156 5.75 5.13 -45.12
N ASP A 157 6.31 5.31 -43.91
CA ASP A 157 6.78 4.22 -43.04
C ASP A 157 6.14 4.33 -41.62
N PRO A 158 4.99 3.66 -41.41
CA PRO A 158 4.35 3.62 -40.10
C PRO A 158 5.17 2.88 -39.04
N SER A 159 5.92 1.84 -39.43
CA SER A 159 6.67 1.00 -38.50
C SER A 159 7.82 1.78 -37.84
N CYS A 160 8.53 2.61 -38.60
CA CYS A 160 9.55 3.49 -38.05
C CYS A 160 8.96 4.53 -37.08
N PHE A 161 7.82 5.15 -37.42
CA PHE A 161 7.13 6.10 -36.54
C PHE A 161 6.78 5.47 -35.19
N VAL A 162 6.16 4.28 -35.19
CA VAL A 162 5.73 3.61 -33.97
C VAL A 162 6.91 3.21 -33.09
N ASN A 163 8.04 2.81 -33.66
CA ASN A 163 9.25 2.50 -32.90
C ASN A 163 9.81 3.72 -32.15
N ILE A 164 9.88 4.86 -32.85
CA ILE A 164 10.39 6.10 -32.27
C ILE A 164 9.40 6.67 -31.26
N TRP A 165 8.10 6.54 -31.54
CA TRP A 165 7.05 6.92 -30.60
C TRP A 165 7.11 6.10 -29.30
N LYS A 166 7.27 4.77 -29.39
CA LYS A 166 7.46 3.92 -28.21
C LYS A 166 8.69 4.35 -27.42
N LYS A 167 9.83 4.59 -28.09
CA LYS A 167 11.06 5.08 -27.45
C LYS A 167 10.85 6.43 -26.76
N ALA A 168 10.13 7.36 -27.39
CA ALA A 168 9.81 8.66 -26.81
C ALA A 168 8.88 8.54 -25.59
N LYS A 169 7.89 7.64 -25.64
CA LYS A 169 7.03 7.29 -24.50
C LYS A 169 7.88 6.81 -23.32
N ASP A 170 8.80 5.88 -23.57
CA ASP A 170 9.63 5.28 -22.53
C ASP A 170 10.59 6.31 -21.88
N LEU A 171 11.04 7.32 -22.62
CA LEU A 171 11.93 8.37 -22.12
C LEU A 171 11.25 9.49 -21.31
N THR A 172 9.92 9.66 -21.39
CA THR A 172 9.19 10.79 -20.79
C THR A 172 8.40 10.44 -19.52
N ASP A 173 8.18 11.40 -18.63
CA ASP A 173 7.44 11.17 -17.37
C ASP A 173 5.92 11.36 -17.49
N ASN A 174 5.42 11.78 -18.65
CA ASN A 174 3.98 11.93 -18.88
C ASN A 174 3.33 10.59 -19.27
N ARG A 175 2.05 10.42 -18.90
CA ARG A 175 1.33 9.13 -18.90
C ARG A 175 0.03 9.12 -19.70
N HIS A 176 -0.16 10.07 -20.60
CA HIS A 176 -1.36 10.09 -21.42
C HIS A 176 -1.32 9.00 -22.50
N ILE A 177 -2.49 8.43 -22.78
CA ILE A 177 -2.73 7.52 -23.90
C ILE A 177 -3.31 8.37 -25.01
N PRO A 178 -2.54 8.66 -26.08
CA PRO A 178 -3.04 9.51 -27.15
C PRO A 178 -3.97 8.75 -28.09
N ILE A 179 -4.94 9.49 -28.64
CA ILE A 179 -5.78 9.04 -29.75
C ILE A 179 -5.00 9.27 -31.04
N MET A 180 -4.73 8.21 -31.79
CA MET A 180 -3.95 8.24 -33.02
C MET A 180 -4.82 7.99 -34.24
N PHE A 181 -4.70 8.85 -35.23
CA PHE A 181 -5.31 8.67 -36.54
C PHE A 181 -4.21 8.49 -37.58
N PHE A 182 -4.10 7.28 -38.13
CA PHE A 182 -3.16 6.95 -39.20
C PHE A 182 -3.86 7.05 -40.56
N THR A 183 -3.21 7.72 -41.50
CA THR A 183 -3.60 7.69 -42.92
C THR A 183 -2.56 6.91 -43.70
N VAL A 184 -2.99 5.83 -44.36
CA VAL A 184 -2.14 4.95 -45.14
C VAL A 184 -2.63 4.88 -46.58
N ASN A 185 -1.68 4.83 -47.52
CA ASN A 185 -1.97 4.85 -48.96
C ASN A 185 -1.93 3.43 -49.57
N HIS A 186 -1.29 2.47 -48.89
CA HIS A 186 -1.14 1.09 -49.37
C HIS A 186 -1.47 0.06 -48.30
N GLN A 187 -2.18 -1.00 -48.69
CA GLN A 187 -2.57 -2.12 -47.82
C GLN A 187 -1.37 -2.82 -47.15
N SER A 188 -0.18 -2.83 -47.79
CA SER A 188 1.04 -3.40 -47.23
C SER A 188 1.53 -2.67 -45.98
N GLN A 189 1.24 -1.37 -45.87
CA GLN A 189 1.58 -0.54 -44.70
C GLN A 189 0.72 -0.88 -43.48
N ILE A 190 -0.49 -1.43 -43.71
CA ILE A 190 -1.38 -1.88 -42.64
C ILE A 190 -0.82 -3.14 -41.99
N GLY A 191 -0.41 -4.12 -42.80
CA GLY A 191 0.24 -5.32 -42.30
C GLY A 191 1.53 -5.02 -41.54
N SER A 192 2.35 -4.06 -42.02
CA SER A 192 3.59 -3.66 -41.34
C SER A 192 3.37 -2.86 -40.06
N LEU A 193 2.27 -2.09 -39.97
CA LEU A 193 1.88 -1.39 -38.74
C LEU A 193 1.31 -2.36 -37.71
N LEU A 194 0.33 -3.18 -38.10
CA LEU A 194 -0.43 -4.03 -37.20
C LEU A 194 0.36 -5.24 -36.67
N ASN A 195 1.28 -5.79 -37.47
CA ASN A 195 2.14 -6.89 -37.02
C ASN A 195 3.40 -6.39 -36.30
N HIS A 196 3.59 -5.08 -36.15
CA HIS A 196 4.76 -4.54 -35.49
C HIS A 196 4.64 -4.73 -33.97
N THR A 197 5.68 -5.26 -33.33
CA THR A 197 5.70 -5.47 -31.87
C THR A 197 5.43 -4.18 -31.10
N ALA A 198 6.01 -3.06 -31.55
CA ALA A 198 5.78 -1.75 -30.95
C ALA A 198 4.35 -1.19 -31.13
N ALA A 199 3.55 -1.68 -32.09
CA ALA A 199 2.18 -1.22 -32.29
C ALA A 199 1.22 -1.69 -31.19
N SER A 200 1.58 -2.75 -30.45
CA SER A 200 0.87 -3.16 -29.22
C SER A 200 0.82 -2.07 -28.14
N ALA A 201 1.70 -1.07 -28.21
CA ALA A 201 1.71 0.05 -27.29
C ALA A 201 0.70 1.17 -27.65
N ILE A 202 0.03 1.07 -28.80
CA ILE A 202 -0.96 2.05 -29.27
C ILE A 202 -2.35 1.47 -29.01
N LEU A 203 -3.18 2.22 -28.28
CA LEU A 203 -4.43 1.70 -27.72
C LEU A 203 -5.69 2.23 -28.39
N ASP A 204 -5.63 3.47 -28.85
CA ASP A 204 -6.72 4.10 -29.59
C ASP A 204 -6.15 4.60 -30.92
N ALA A 205 -6.08 3.67 -31.86
CA ALA A 205 -5.70 3.93 -33.23
C ALA A 205 -6.91 3.71 -34.13
N VAL A 206 -7.12 4.68 -35.02
CA VAL A 206 -7.94 4.52 -36.21
C VAL A 206 -7.03 4.65 -37.41
N VAL A 207 -6.93 3.59 -38.20
CA VAL A 207 -6.16 3.55 -39.44
C VAL A 207 -7.12 3.67 -40.61
N ALA A 208 -6.98 4.72 -41.40
CA ALA A 208 -7.72 4.96 -42.63
C ALA A 208 -6.88 4.59 -43.85
N GLU A 209 -7.31 3.55 -44.57
CA GLU A 209 -6.79 3.22 -45.89
C GLU A 209 -7.53 4.03 -46.95
N ILE A 210 -6.79 4.83 -47.70
CA ILE A 210 -7.34 5.59 -48.83
C ILE A 210 -6.97 4.86 -50.12
N LYS A 211 -7.97 4.27 -50.79
CA LYS A 211 -7.74 3.53 -52.04
C LYS A 211 -7.57 4.49 -53.21
N GLN A 212 -6.51 4.30 -54.00
CA GLN A 212 -6.33 5.03 -55.26
C GLN A 212 -7.20 4.41 -56.38
N GLU A 213 -8.20 5.20 -56.78
CA GLU A 213 -8.87 5.31 -58.09
C GLU A 213 -9.83 4.24 -58.64
N ASN A 214 -9.91 3.00 -58.13
CA ASN A 214 -10.76 1.98 -58.80
C ASN A 214 -12.04 1.50 -58.08
N ASP A 215 -12.39 2.05 -56.92
CA ASP A 215 -13.60 1.65 -56.19
C ASP A 215 -14.45 2.88 -55.84
N THR A 216 -15.41 3.21 -56.70
CA THR A 216 -16.25 4.42 -56.56
C THR A 216 -17.35 4.27 -55.51
N GLU A 217 -17.57 3.07 -54.97
CA GLU A 217 -18.59 2.84 -53.93
C GLU A 217 -18.04 3.04 -52.51
N TRP A 218 -16.75 2.75 -52.25
CA TRP A 218 -16.15 2.82 -50.91
C TRP A 218 -14.70 3.31 -50.93
N PRO A 219 -14.47 4.63 -50.93
CA PRO A 219 -13.15 5.16 -51.22
C PRO A 219 -12.20 5.19 -50.00
N VAL A 220 -12.71 4.90 -48.79
CA VAL A 220 -11.91 4.75 -47.57
C VAL A 220 -12.36 3.52 -46.77
N THR A 221 -11.39 2.73 -46.30
CA THR A 221 -11.60 1.62 -45.36
C THR A 221 -10.96 1.95 -44.02
N LEU A 222 -11.64 1.66 -42.92
CA LEU A 222 -11.14 1.97 -41.58
C LEU A 222 -10.87 0.71 -40.77
N TYR A 223 -9.79 0.78 -40.01
CA TYR A 223 -9.37 -0.23 -39.07
C TYR A 223 -9.20 0.42 -37.70
N THR A 224 -9.63 -0.24 -36.63
CA THR A 224 -9.54 0.31 -35.27
C THR A 224 -9.31 -0.78 -34.25
N ASN A 225 -8.62 -0.44 -33.16
CA ASN A 225 -8.35 -1.30 -32.00
C ASN A 225 -9.09 -0.84 -30.72
N ILE A 226 -10.18 -0.06 -30.86
CA ILE A 226 -10.91 0.50 -29.71
C ILE A 226 -11.55 -0.59 -28.83
N LEU A 227 -11.14 -0.60 -27.56
CA LEU A 227 -11.54 -1.55 -26.50
C LEU A 227 -12.92 -1.32 -25.85
N ASP A 228 -13.78 -0.47 -26.41
CA ASP A 228 -15.07 -0.13 -25.78
C ASP A 228 -16.15 0.25 -26.82
N VAL A 229 -16.78 -0.75 -27.43
CA VAL A 229 -18.00 -0.54 -28.23
C VAL A 229 -19.17 -1.26 -27.56
N THR A 230 -19.52 -0.83 -26.36
CA THR A 230 -20.82 -1.23 -25.79
C THR A 230 -21.95 -0.50 -26.52
N ASN A 231 -22.65 -1.27 -27.38
CA ASN A 231 -23.94 -1.01 -28.02
C ASN A 231 -23.99 0.00 -29.18
N GLY A 232 -24.34 -0.47 -30.38
CA GLY A 232 -25.21 0.31 -31.28
C GLY A 232 -25.07 0.16 -32.80
N CYS A 233 -23.88 -0.07 -33.37
CA CYS A 233 -23.67 0.18 -34.81
C CYS A 233 -22.86 -0.88 -35.58
N LEU A 234 -23.16 -2.16 -35.42
CA LEU A 234 -22.65 -3.19 -36.33
C LEU A 234 -23.83 -3.87 -37.03
N THR A 235 -24.21 -3.36 -38.20
CA THR A 235 -25.04 -4.09 -39.16
C THR A 235 -24.19 -5.10 -39.93
N ASN A 236 -24.78 -6.23 -40.29
CA ASN A 236 -24.19 -7.46 -40.85
C ASN A 236 -23.40 -7.36 -42.17
N ASP A 237 -22.92 -6.19 -42.56
CA ASP A 237 -22.19 -5.97 -43.81
C ASP A 237 -20.92 -5.17 -43.50
N SER A 238 -19.86 -5.84 -43.05
CA SER A 238 -18.59 -5.16 -42.75
C SER A 238 -17.40 -6.02 -43.16
N ARG A 239 -16.74 -5.61 -44.25
CA ARG A 239 -15.34 -5.94 -44.56
C ARG A 239 -14.40 -5.09 -43.71
N VAL A 240 -14.59 -5.11 -42.39
CA VAL A 240 -13.67 -4.52 -41.41
C VAL A 240 -12.77 -5.65 -40.94
N ALA A 241 -11.46 -5.57 -41.19
CA ALA A 241 -10.55 -6.53 -40.61
C ALA A 241 -10.48 -6.27 -39.10
N GLU A 242 -10.95 -7.26 -38.33
CA GLU A 242 -10.91 -7.29 -36.86
C GLU A 242 -9.47 -7.11 -36.37
N ILE A 243 -9.18 -5.94 -35.80
CA ILE A 243 -8.06 -5.76 -34.89
C ILE A 243 -8.66 -5.90 -33.49
N GLU A 244 -8.18 -6.91 -32.76
CA GLU A 244 -8.73 -7.46 -31.51
C GLU A 244 -10.15 -8.05 -31.62
N ARG A 245 -10.23 -9.38 -31.55
CA ARG A 245 -11.50 -10.12 -31.60
C ARG A 245 -12.24 -9.99 -30.27
N TRP A 246 -13.05 -8.95 -30.15
CA TRP A 246 -14.12 -8.90 -29.17
C TRP A 246 -15.40 -9.46 -29.79
N ASN A 247 -15.92 -10.56 -29.23
CA ASN A 247 -17.14 -11.20 -29.71
C ASN A 247 -18.28 -10.92 -28.73
N PHE A 248 -19.42 -10.42 -29.24
CA PHE A 248 -20.64 -10.13 -28.47
C PHE A 248 -21.17 -11.31 -27.64
N THR A 249 -20.89 -12.56 -28.04
CA THR A 249 -21.25 -13.77 -27.28
C THR A 249 -20.11 -14.35 -26.45
N ASN A 250 -18.85 -14.08 -26.78
CA ASN A 250 -17.69 -14.81 -26.22
C ASN A 250 -16.65 -13.94 -25.49
N GLY A 251 -16.76 -12.61 -25.47
CA GLY A 251 -15.81 -11.73 -24.76
C GLY A 251 -14.48 -11.47 -25.49
N PHE A 252 -13.45 -11.05 -24.75
CA PHE A 252 -12.07 -10.91 -25.25
C PHE A 252 -11.52 -12.28 -25.64
N LYS A 253 -10.97 -12.41 -26.85
CA LYS A 253 -10.31 -13.65 -27.28
C LYS A 253 -8.90 -13.82 -26.71
N ASP A 254 -8.25 -12.75 -26.26
CA ASP A 254 -6.87 -12.78 -25.80
C ASP A 254 -6.77 -12.91 -24.28
N ALA A 255 -5.79 -13.70 -23.84
CA ALA A 255 -5.51 -13.91 -22.43
C ALA A 255 -4.67 -12.76 -21.88
N ILE A 256 -5.05 -12.22 -20.71
CA ILE A 256 -4.21 -11.30 -19.96
C ILE A 256 -2.99 -12.09 -19.48
N ARG A 257 -1.79 -11.58 -19.81
CA ARG A 257 -0.53 -12.17 -19.35
C ARG A 257 -0.20 -11.60 -17.98
N LEU A 258 -0.36 -12.42 -16.96
CA LEU A 258 -0.07 -12.08 -15.57
C LEU A 258 1.29 -12.64 -15.19
N THR A 259 2.22 -11.80 -14.73
CA THR A 259 3.44 -12.26 -14.06
C THR A 259 3.27 -12.14 -12.55
N THR A 260 3.59 -13.22 -11.85
CA THR A 260 3.43 -13.37 -10.41
C THR A 260 4.29 -14.55 -9.92
N PHE A 261 4.54 -14.63 -8.63
CA PHE A 261 5.20 -15.75 -7.97
C PHE A 261 4.50 -16.06 -6.65
N THR A 262 4.78 -17.19 -6.03
CA THR A 262 4.12 -17.53 -4.76
C THR A 262 4.65 -16.65 -3.63
N TYR A 263 3.81 -15.74 -3.17
CA TYR A 263 4.05 -14.86 -2.03
C TYR A 263 2.76 -14.73 -1.22
N LEU A 264 2.58 -15.63 -0.26
CA LEU A 264 1.32 -15.80 0.45
C LEU A 264 1.15 -14.73 1.53
N PRO A 265 -0.06 -14.15 1.71
CA PRO A 265 -1.33 -14.48 1.05
C PRO A 265 -1.69 -13.56 -0.14
N TYR A 266 -0.73 -12.82 -0.69
CA TYR A 266 -0.96 -11.92 -1.81
C TYR A 266 -1.22 -12.67 -3.12
N SER A 267 -0.35 -13.63 -3.42
CA SER A 267 -0.38 -14.41 -4.65
C SER A 267 0.13 -15.83 -4.45
N ASN A 268 -0.48 -16.76 -5.17
CA ASN A 268 -0.07 -18.15 -5.26
C ASN A 268 -0.18 -18.60 -6.72
N VAL A 269 0.85 -19.28 -7.24
CA VAL A 269 0.87 -19.75 -8.63
C VAL A 269 0.05 -21.03 -8.80
N ASP A 270 0.12 -21.95 -7.83
CA ASP A 270 -0.58 -23.24 -7.90
C ASP A 270 -1.15 -23.66 -6.53
N PRO A 271 -2.48 -23.71 -6.34
CA PRO A 271 -3.50 -23.22 -7.27
C PRO A 271 -3.42 -21.70 -7.43
N LEU A 272 -3.69 -21.20 -8.64
CA LEU A 272 -3.76 -19.77 -8.92
C LEU A 272 -4.83 -19.10 -8.04
N ASP A 273 -4.44 -18.48 -6.94
CA ASP A 273 -5.32 -17.82 -5.96
C ASP A 273 -4.48 -16.81 -5.16
N GLY A 274 -5.11 -15.98 -4.34
CA GLY A 274 -4.44 -14.91 -3.62
C GLY A 274 -5.27 -13.64 -3.61
N THR A 275 -4.97 -12.73 -2.70
CA THR A 275 -5.71 -11.47 -2.58
C THR A 275 -5.64 -10.65 -3.87
N GLU A 276 -4.45 -10.53 -4.47
CA GLU A 276 -4.23 -9.82 -5.74
C GLU A 276 -4.78 -10.60 -6.94
N ILE A 277 -4.56 -11.91 -6.93
CA ILE A 277 -4.99 -12.80 -8.01
C ILE A 277 -6.52 -12.78 -8.16
N ARG A 278 -7.26 -12.70 -7.06
CA ARG A 278 -8.72 -12.57 -7.07
C ARG A 278 -9.19 -11.27 -7.71
N VAL A 279 -8.45 -10.16 -7.57
CA VAL A 279 -8.76 -8.89 -8.25
C VAL A 279 -8.63 -9.06 -9.76
N VAL A 280 -7.55 -9.68 -10.24
CA VAL A 280 -7.35 -9.93 -11.68
C VAL A 280 -8.39 -10.92 -12.23
N LYS A 281 -8.75 -11.95 -11.46
CA LYS A 281 -9.84 -12.88 -11.82
C LYS A 281 -11.18 -12.16 -11.93
N GLU A 282 -11.50 -11.28 -10.99
CA GLU A 282 -12.73 -10.51 -11.01
C GLU A 282 -12.78 -9.54 -12.19
N PHE A 283 -11.64 -8.91 -12.50
CA PHE A 283 -11.49 -8.12 -13.72
C PHE A 283 -11.82 -8.95 -14.97
N CYS A 284 -11.23 -10.14 -15.09
CA CYS A 284 -11.52 -11.01 -16.22
C CYS A 284 -12.92 -11.59 -16.24
N ARG A 285 -13.56 -11.75 -15.07
CA ARG A 285 -14.98 -12.12 -14.97
C ARG A 285 -15.89 -11.03 -15.51
N ILE A 286 -15.56 -9.75 -15.27
CA ILE A 286 -16.36 -8.59 -15.71
C ILE A 286 -16.18 -8.34 -17.21
N TYR A 287 -14.93 -8.43 -17.69
CA TYR A 287 -14.58 -8.11 -19.07
C TYR A 287 -14.56 -9.33 -19.99
N ASN A 288 -14.86 -10.54 -19.49
CA ASN A 288 -14.77 -11.79 -20.23
C ASN A 288 -13.39 -12.00 -20.88
N CYS A 289 -12.32 -12.00 -20.07
CA CYS A 289 -10.98 -12.42 -20.49
C CYS A 289 -10.52 -13.71 -19.81
N SER A 290 -9.45 -14.31 -20.33
CA SER A 290 -8.74 -15.42 -19.68
C SER A 290 -7.42 -14.93 -19.11
N ILE A 291 -6.85 -15.67 -18.15
CA ILE A 291 -5.56 -15.34 -17.52
C ILE A 291 -4.53 -16.37 -17.98
N THR A 292 -3.37 -15.91 -18.44
CA THR A 292 -2.19 -16.73 -18.71
C THR A 292 -1.07 -16.31 -17.78
N ILE A 293 -0.45 -17.26 -17.09
CA ILE A 293 0.66 -16.97 -16.19
C ILE A 293 1.95 -16.95 -17.02
N ILE A 294 2.70 -15.86 -16.90
CA ILE A 294 4.08 -15.78 -17.36
C ILE A 294 4.95 -16.13 -16.16
N ALA A 295 5.63 -17.29 -16.26
CA ALA A 295 6.52 -17.76 -15.21
C ALA A 295 7.58 -16.71 -14.89
N ASN A 296 7.80 -16.49 -13.61
CA ASN A 296 8.91 -15.66 -13.16
C ASN A 296 10.23 -16.34 -13.51
N ASP A 297 11.25 -15.56 -13.86
CA ASP A 297 12.59 -16.04 -14.24
C ASP A 297 13.42 -16.56 -13.05
N GLY A 298 12.85 -16.51 -11.84
CA GLY A 298 13.48 -16.90 -10.59
C GLY A 298 13.95 -15.72 -9.73
N ASN A 299 13.91 -14.49 -10.28
CA ASN A 299 14.42 -13.28 -9.63
C ASN A 299 13.35 -12.52 -8.82
N LEU A 300 12.28 -13.18 -8.36
CA LEU A 300 11.21 -12.59 -7.54
C LEU A 300 10.67 -11.26 -8.13
N TRP A 301 10.83 -10.14 -7.42
CA TRP A 301 10.42 -8.81 -7.93
C TRP A 301 11.31 -8.32 -9.08
N GLY A 302 12.62 -8.59 -9.02
CA GLY A 302 13.61 -8.21 -10.02
C GLY A 302 13.91 -6.71 -10.11
N THR A 303 14.58 -6.30 -11.19
CA THR A 303 15.08 -4.93 -11.38
C THR A 303 14.82 -4.42 -12.80
N VAL A 304 14.85 -3.09 -12.95
CA VAL A 304 14.80 -2.43 -14.26
C VAL A 304 15.96 -1.44 -14.35
N GLU A 305 16.89 -1.72 -15.25
CA GLU A 305 18.08 -0.88 -15.47
C GLU A 305 17.86 0.18 -16.56
N GLY A 306 16.82 -0.01 -17.39
CA GLY A 306 16.59 0.78 -18.60
C GLY A 306 17.23 0.14 -19.84
N ASP A 307 17.12 0.80 -20.99
CA ASP A 307 17.69 0.35 -22.27
C ASP A 307 17.32 -1.08 -22.71
N GLY A 308 16.11 -1.52 -22.36
CA GLY A 308 15.61 -2.85 -22.70
C GLY A 308 16.21 -3.97 -21.85
N LYS A 309 16.78 -3.65 -20.68
CA LYS A 309 17.21 -4.63 -19.68
C LYS A 309 16.33 -4.55 -18.44
N GLY A 310 15.83 -5.71 -18.03
CA GLY A 310 15.12 -5.90 -16.78
C GLY A 310 14.89 -7.38 -16.51
N GLU A 311 14.81 -7.73 -15.23
CA GLU A 311 14.66 -9.09 -14.73
C GLU A 311 13.48 -9.17 -13.74
N GLY A 312 13.03 -10.39 -13.44
CA GLY A 312 11.93 -10.65 -12.51
C GLY A 312 10.58 -10.08 -12.94
N LEU A 313 9.70 -9.86 -11.96
CA LEU A 313 8.36 -9.31 -12.17
C LEU A 313 8.39 -7.94 -12.86
N PHE A 314 9.24 -7.01 -12.41
CA PHE A 314 9.34 -5.69 -13.02
C PHE A 314 9.87 -5.75 -14.46
N GLY A 315 10.89 -6.57 -14.70
CA GLY A 315 11.46 -6.80 -16.03
C GLY A 315 10.46 -7.41 -17.01
N ALA A 316 9.70 -8.42 -16.58
CA ALA A 316 8.69 -9.06 -17.42
C ALA A 316 7.60 -8.08 -17.88
N VAL A 317 7.17 -7.16 -17.02
CA VAL A 317 6.23 -6.10 -17.41
C VAL A 317 6.93 -5.07 -18.30
N TYR A 318 8.14 -4.63 -17.96
CA TYR A 318 8.90 -3.63 -18.73
C TYR A 318 9.18 -4.09 -20.18
N LEU A 319 9.54 -5.35 -20.36
CA LEU A 319 9.83 -5.96 -21.66
C LEU A 319 8.57 -6.35 -22.46
N SER A 320 7.38 -5.98 -21.98
CA SER A 320 6.10 -6.34 -22.57
C SER A 320 5.87 -7.86 -22.69
N LEU A 321 6.52 -8.66 -21.85
CA LEU A 321 6.29 -10.10 -21.75
C LEU A 321 5.00 -10.39 -20.97
N ALA A 322 4.71 -9.57 -19.96
CA ALA A 322 3.48 -9.58 -19.18
C ALA A 322 2.73 -8.23 -19.26
N ASP A 323 1.41 -8.29 -19.09
CA ASP A 323 0.53 -7.12 -19.11
C ASP A 323 0.33 -6.53 -17.71
N ILE A 324 0.28 -7.41 -16.70
CA ILE A 324 0.09 -7.06 -15.28
C ILE A 324 1.13 -7.83 -14.46
N GLY A 325 1.77 -7.15 -13.50
CA GLY A 325 2.59 -7.72 -12.45
C GLY A 325 1.92 -7.57 -11.08
N ALA A 326 1.75 -8.67 -10.35
CA ALA A 326 1.11 -8.68 -9.04
C ALA A 326 1.77 -9.71 -8.10
N ALA A 327 2.41 -9.24 -7.04
CA ALA A 327 3.01 -10.06 -5.97
C ALA A 327 3.52 -9.15 -4.84
N ALA A 328 2.63 -8.50 -4.09
CA ALA A 328 2.95 -7.59 -2.97
C ALA A 328 3.93 -6.48 -3.36
N VAL A 329 3.70 -5.82 -4.49
CA VAL A 329 4.66 -4.86 -5.02
C VAL A 329 4.53 -3.50 -4.32
N ALA A 330 5.65 -2.95 -3.84
CA ALA A 330 5.75 -1.58 -3.36
C ALA A 330 6.04 -0.59 -4.51
N PRO A 331 5.60 0.68 -4.43
CA PRO A 331 5.82 1.67 -5.48
C PRO A 331 7.24 2.25 -5.43
N TYR A 332 8.17 1.67 -6.17
CA TYR A 332 9.55 2.16 -6.26
C TYR A 332 9.70 3.31 -7.27
N ILE A 333 10.07 4.50 -6.78
CA ILE A 333 10.23 5.69 -7.65
C ILE A 333 11.21 5.47 -8.81
N GLN A 334 12.26 4.68 -8.61
CA GLN A 334 13.27 4.37 -9.63
C GLN A 334 12.69 3.57 -10.80
N TYR A 335 11.68 2.73 -10.58
CA TYR A 335 11.04 1.94 -11.63
C TYR A 335 9.81 2.64 -12.21
N PHE A 336 9.23 3.60 -11.48
CA PHE A 336 8.09 4.41 -11.95
C PHE A 336 8.38 5.15 -13.27
N ARG A 337 9.64 5.40 -13.62
CA ARG A 337 10.01 5.99 -14.92
C ARG A 337 9.67 5.07 -16.11
N TYR A 338 9.75 3.76 -15.92
CA TYR A 338 9.63 2.75 -16.97
C TYR A 338 8.29 2.01 -16.93
N LEU A 339 7.59 2.06 -15.79
CA LEU A 339 6.39 1.29 -15.49
C LEU A 339 5.30 2.21 -14.93
N ASP A 340 4.05 1.75 -15.00
CA ASP A 340 2.94 2.41 -14.32
C ASP A 340 2.42 1.58 -13.15
N TYR A 341 1.89 2.26 -12.15
CA TYR A 341 1.36 1.64 -10.95
C TYR A 341 -0.16 1.81 -10.86
N SER A 342 -0.80 0.80 -10.29
CA SER A 342 -2.18 0.94 -9.88
C SER A 342 -2.35 1.93 -8.74
N LEU A 343 -3.60 2.30 -8.48
CA LEU A 343 -3.95 2.86 -7.18
C LEU A 343 -3.64 1.83 -6.08
N PRO A 344 -3.20 2.29 -4.90
CA PRO A 344 -2.96 1.41 -3.78
C PRO A 344 -4.28 0.86 -3.26
N TYR A 345 -4.32 -0.45 -3.04
CA TYR A 345 -5.54 -1.17 -2.63
C TYR A 345 -5.38 -1.85 -1.26
N THR A 346 -4.17 -1.91 -0.72
CA THR A 346 -3.87 -2.32 0.66
C THR A 346 -2.56 -1.70 1.11
N TYR A 347 -2.27 -1.83 2.41
CA TYR A 347 -1.03 -1.41 3.01
C TYR A 347 -0.35 -2.61 3.64
N SER A 348 0.97 -2.54 3.63
CA SER A 348 1.86 -3.51 4.22
C SER A 348 2.82 -2.79 5.17
N THR A 349 3.26 -3.50 6.20
CA THR A 349 4.26 -3.03 7.14
C THR A 349 5.46 -3.95 7.08
N ALA A 350 6.62 -3.42 6.71
CA ALA A 350 7.87 -4.13 6.89
C ALA A 350 8.29 -4.00 8.36
N THR A 351 8.38 -5.14 9.04
CA THR A 351 8.85 -5.21 10.43
C THR A 351 9.89 -6.32 10.57
N VAL A 352 10.37 -6.55 11.78
CA VAL A 352 11.36 -7.59 12.08
C VAL A 352 10.92 -8.45 13.25
N LEU A 353 11.32 -9.72 13.20
CA LEU A 353 11.36 -10.60 14.34
C LEU A 353 12.63 -10.34 15.13
N VAL A 354 12.45 -9.90 16.37
CA VAL A 354 13.54 -9.61 17.32
C VAL A 354 13.60 -10.69 18.40
N PRO A 355 14.73 -10.86 19.09
CA PRO A 355 14.81 -11.81 20.20
C PRO A 355 13.73 -11.56 21.24
N GLY A 356 13.02 -12.63 21.61
CA GLY A 356 11.95 -12.58 22.61
C GLY A 356 12.49 -12.13 23.98
N PRO A 357 11.63 -11.49 24.80
CA PRO A 357 12.05 -10.94 26.07
C PRO A 357 12.32 -12.09 27.05
N LYS A 358 13.43 -12.01 27.77
CA LYS A 358 13.89 -13.08 28.67
C LYS A 358 13.36 -12.83 30.08
N PRO A 359 13.04 -13.87 30.86
CA PRO A 359 12.61 -13.69 32.24
C PRO A 359 13.71 -12.97 33.04
N LEU A 360 13.31 -12.01 33.87
CA LEU A 360 14.24 -11.31 34.74
C LEU A 360 14.85 -12.29 35.74
N SER A 361 16.13 -12.08 36.05
CA SER A 361 16.83 -12.89 37.05
C SER A 361 16.18 -12.73 38.43
N GLY A 362 15.93 -13.86 39.12
CA GLY A 362 15.19 -13.88 40.38
C GLY A 362 15.75 -12.97 41.48
N TRP A 363 17.06 -12.71 41.51
CA TRP A 363 17.66 -11.81 42.51
C TRP A 363 17.25 -10.34 42.34
N LYS A 364 16.84 -9.92 41.14
CA LYS A 364 16.38 -8.55 40.88
C LYS A 364 14.94 -8.32 41.37
N VAL A 365 14.17 -9.40 41.53
CA VAL A 365 12.72 -9.34 41.84
C VAL A 365 12.44 -8.59 43.15
N PRO A 366 13.17 -8.78 44.27
CA PRO A 366 12.93 -8.02 45.50
C PRO A 366 13.11 -6.50 45.36
N PHE A 367 13.85 -6.04 44.35
CA PHE A 367 14.11 -4.61 44.14
C PHE A 367 13.15 -3.95 43.14
N GLN A 368 12.35 -4.73 42.41
CA GLN A 368 11.37 -4.22 41.43
C GLN A 368 10.14 -3.51 42.04
N PRO A 369 9.59 -3.90 43.21
CA PRO A 369 8.38 -3.30 43.77
C PRO A 369 8.41 -1.79 43.90
N PHE A 370 9.58 -1.23 44.21
CA PHE A 370 9.77 0.21 44.33
C PHE A 370 10.74 0.72 43.27
N GLY A 371 10.36 1.82 42.61
CA GLY A 371 11.29 2.58 41.76
C GLY A 371 12.39 3.24 42.59
N LEU A 372 13.45 3.68 41.92
CA LEU A 372 14.60 4.36 42.55
C LEU A 372 14.20 5.56 43.42
N THR A 373 13.17 6.30 43.01
CA THR A 373 12.64 7.45 43.76
C THR A 373 12.00 7.02 45.08
N MET A 374 11.27 5.91 45.10
CA MET A 374 10.66 5.36 46.32
C MET A 374 11.70 4.74 47.24
N TRP A 375 12.69 4.03 46.70
CA TRP A 375 13.83 3.56 47.50
C TRP A 375 14.60 4.72 48.12
N GLY A 376 14.83 5.80 47.36
CA GLY A 376 15.44 7.03 47.86
C GLY A 376 14.60 7.67 48.97
N ALA A 377 13.27 7.77 48.79
CA ALA A 377 12.36 8.29 49.80
C ALA A 377 12.32 7.43 51.07
N PHE A 378 12.38 6.10 50.95
CA PHE A 378 12.47 5.18 52.08
C PHE A 378 13.77 5.41 52.87
N VAL A 379 14.93 5.45 52.20
CA VAL A 379 16.22 5.73 52.85
C VAL A 379 16.20 7.10 53.52
N LEU A 380 15.66 8.11 52.85
CA LEU A 380 15.52 9.45 53.42
C LEU A 380 14.63 9.46 54.67
N SER A 381 13.50 8.73 54.65
CA SER A 381 12.60 8.60 55.80
C SER A 381 13.27 7.90 56.99
N LEU A 382 14.15 6.94 56.73
CA LEU A 382 14.91 6.21 57.75
C LEU A 382 15.95 7.11 58.42
N VAL A 383 16.67 7.91 57.61
CA VAL A 383 17.61 8.92 58.09
C VAL A 383 16.88 10.01 58.87
N ALA A 384 15.76 10.52 58.36
CA ALA A 384 14.94 11.53 59.03
C ALA A 384 14.43 11.03 60.38
N ASN A 385 13.93 9.79 60.46
CA ASN A 385 13.49 9.18 61.71
C ASN A 385 14.64 9.11 62.73
N ALA A 386 15.81 8.60 62.33
CA ALA A 386 16.97 8.50 63.22
C ALA A 386 17.42 9.88 63.75
N LEU A 387 17.46 10.88 62.87
CA LEU A 387 17.82 12.25 63.22
C LEU A 387 16.79 12.89 64.17
N PHE A 388 15.50 12.82 63.85
CA PHE A 388 14.46 13.39 64.70
C PHE A 388 14.35 12.70 66.06
N LEU A 389 14.53 11.38 66.11
CA LEU A 389 14.61 10.65 67.37
C LEU A 389 15.75 11.20 68.22
N HIS A 390 16.96 11.26 67.68
CA HIS A 390 18.12 11.78 68.41
C HIS A 390 17.94 13.23 68.88
N LEU A 391 17.46 14.12 68.00
CA LEU A 391 17.25 15.53 68.32
C LEU A 391 16.17 15.73 69.39
N ILE A 392 15.05 15.00 69.30
CA ILE A 392 13.97 15.09 70.29
C ILE A 392 14.40 14.48 71.62
N THR A 393 15.18 13.39 71.62
CA THR A 393 15.76 12.84 72.86
C THR A 393 16.68 13.86 73.52
N ALA A 394 17.58 14.48 72.77
CA ALA A 394 18.46 15.54 73.29
C ALA A 394 17.68 16.76 73.82
N ALA A 395 16.64 17.19 73.10
CA ALA A 395 15.76 18.27 73.55
C ALA A 395 14.94 17.88 74.79
N THR A 396 14.48 16.64 74.89
CA THR A 396 13.72 16.12 76.03
C THR A 396 14.59 16.11 77.29
N ILE A 397 15.85 15.68 77.18
CA ILE A 397 16.83 15.72 78.29
C ILE A 397 17.10 17.16 78.73
N LYS A 398 17.19 18.12 77.79
CA LYS A 398 17.55 19.51 78.10
C LYS A 398 16.39 20.36 78.62
N PHE A 399 15.18 20.18 78.10
CA PHE A 399 14.07 21.13 78.28
C PHE A 399 12.85 20.57 79.00
N THR A 400 12.83 19.29 79.36
CA THR A 400 11.64 18.67 79.98
C THR A 400 11.97 18.00 81.32
N ARG A 401 10.94 17.79 82.15
CA ARG A 401 11.04 17.08 83.43
C ARG A 401 11.40 15.59 83.32
N PHE A 402 11.42 15.03 82.10
CA PHE A 402 11.62 13.59 81.86
C PHE A 402 13.10 13.21 81.69
N ALA A 403 14.03 14.13 81.94
CA ALA A 403 15.47 13.93 81.71
C ALA A 403 16.05 12.70 82.43
N GLU A 404 15.73 12.54 83.72
CA GLU A 404 16.26 11.43 84.53
C GLU A 404 15.72 10.06 84.07
N GLU A 405 14.44 9.98 83.69
CA GLU A 405 13.83 8.75 83.17
C GLU A 405 14.41 8.34 81.81
N VAL A 406 14.68 9.32 80.93
CA VAL A 406 15.29 9.07 79.61
C VAL A 406 16.75 8.62 79.76
N LEU A 407 17.54 9.28 80.61
CA LEU A 407 18.93 8.92 80.88
C LEU A 407 19.05 7.52 81.52
N LYS A 408 18.14 7.18 82.44
CA LYS A 408 18.11 5.85 83.07
C LYS A 408 17.86 4.72 82.07
N ARG A 409 17.12 5.00 80.99
CA ARG A 409 16.86 4.03 79.92
C ARG A 409 18.00 3.89 78.94
N GLY A 410 18.75 4.96 78.67
CA GLY A 410 19.90 4.91 77.77
C GLY A 410 19.57 4.80 76.29
N GLU A 411 18.30 4.99 75.88
CA GLU A 411 17.83 4.79 74.50
C GLU A 411 17.85 6.11 73.71
N TYR A 412 18.21 6.05 72.44
CA TYR A 412 18.27 7.15 71.46
C TYR A 412 19.29 8.26 71.82
N ILE A 413 20.17 8.02 72.80
CA ILE A 413 21.21 8.97 73.24
C ILE A 413 22.33 9.05 72.21
N ASN A 414 22.84 7.91 71.76
CA ASN A 414 23.88 7.85 70.74
C ASN A 414 23.25 7.83 69.34
N VAL A 415 23.87 8.53 68.39
CA VAL A 415 23.40 8.54 66.98
C VAL A 415 23.35 7.13 66.40
N SER A 416 24.33 6.28 66.72
CA SER A 416 24.35 4.87 66.28
C SER A 416 23.18 4.05 66.84
N ASP A 417 22.78 4.30 68.09
CA ASP A 417 21.62 3.64 68.71
C ASP A 417 20.32 4.11 68.03
N SER A 418 20.19 5.41 67.76
CA SER A 418 19.04 5.96 67.03
C SER A 418 18.93 5.41 65.61
N ILE A 419 20.04 5.21 64.91
CA ILE A 419 20.05 4.60 63.57
C ILE A 419 19.62 3.13 63.64
N LEU A 420 20.22 2.32 64.51
CA LEU A 420 19.88 0.90 64.65
C LEU A 420 18.41 0.70 65.03
N ARG A 421 17.91 1.53 65.94
CA ARG A 421 16.49 1.50 66.33
C ARG A 421 15.57 1.99 65.22
N SER A 422 15.97 3.00 64.44
CA SER A 422 15.23 3.44 63.24
C SER A 422 15.11 2.31 62.20
N ILE A 423 16.20 1.56 61.97
CA ILE A 423 16.18 0.35 61.12
C ILE A 423 15.20 -0.68 61.72
N GLY A 424 15.27 -0.95 63.02
CA GLY A 424 14.35 -1.86 63.70
C GLY A 424 12.87 -1.44 63.55
N THR A 425 12.57 -0.16 63.75
CA THR A 425 11.22 0.42 63.53
C THR A 425 10.76 0.23 62.07
N SER A 426 11.67 0.39 61.10
CA SER A 426 11.34 0.23 59.68
C SER A 426 10.93 -1.18 59.29
N VAL A 427 11.48 -2.20 59.96
CA VAL A 427 11.10 -3.62 59.78
C VAL A 427 10.02 -4.07 60.76
N LEU A 428 9.30 -3.10 61.34
CA LEU A 428 8.18 -3.32 62.27
C LEU A 428 8.56 -4.09 63.54
N GLN A 429 9.82 -4.05 63.96
CA GLN A 429 10.19 -4.57 65.28
C GLN A 429 9.50 -3.78 66.38
N GLN A 430 9.15 -4.47 67.46
CA GLN A 430 8.54 -3.84 68.62
C GLN A 430 9.51 -2.84 69.24
N THR A 431 9.09 -1.59 69.35
CA THR A 431 9.83 -0.57 70.10
C THR A 431 9.76 -0.87 71.59
N SER A 432 10.80 -0.49 72.34
CA SER A 432 10.79 -0.51 73.80
C SER A 432 9.58 0.26 74.38
N THR A 433 9.20 -0.07 75.61
CA THR A 433 8.06 0.58 76.28
C THR A 433 8.25 2.09 76.33
N LEU A 434 7.32 2.87 75.76
CA LEU A 434 7.47 4.32 75.65
C LEU A 434 7.23 4.99 77.02
N ILE A 435 8.00 6.03 77.35
CA ILE A 435 7.76 6.84 78.55
C ILE A 435 6.47 7.66 78.35
N THR A 436 5.50 7.46 79.25
CA THR A 436 4.19 8.11 79.20
C THR A 436 4.31 9.63 79.30
N GLY A 437 3.70 10.36 78.36
CA GLY A 437 3.67 11.83 78.36
C GLY A 437 4.87 12.51 77.66
N THR A 438 5.78 11.75 77.05
CA THR A 438 6.90 12.31 76.28
C THR A 438 6.51 12.61 74.82
N PRO A 439 7.06 13.68 74.21
CA PRO A 439 6.82 13.99 72.79
C PRO A 439 7.39 12.94 71.84
N MET A 440 8.41 12.19 72.29
CA MET A 440 9.01 11.07 71.54
C MET A 440 7.98 10.02 71.13
N ARG A 441 6.97 9.76 71.98
CA ARG A 441 5.91 8.79 71.67
C ARG A 441 5.18 9.13 70.38
N HIS A 442 4.85 10.40 70.16
CA HIS A 442 4.11 10.82 68.96
C HIS A 442 4.95 10.65 67.69
N LEU A 443 6.25 10.97 67.77
CA LEU A 443 7.18 10.77 66.65
C LEU A 443 7.31 9.29 66.31
N ILE A 444 7.59 8.44 67.30
CA ILE A 444 7.72 7.00 67.13
C ILE A 444 6.44 6.40 66.54
N THR A 445 5.26 6.76 67.06
CA THR A 445 3.99 6.26 66.51
C THR A 445 3.75 6.73 65.08
N SER A 446 4.15 7.95 64.73
CA SER A 446 3.96 8.50 63.37
C SER A 446 4.83 7.76 62.36
N PHE A 447 6.12 7.57 62.66
CA PHE A 447 7.02 6.80 61.80
C PHE A 447 6.69 5.31 61.77
N GLN A 448 6.23 4.72 62.88
CA GLN A 448 5.74 3.34 62.89
C GLN A 448 4.56 3.16 61.92
N PHE A 449 3.61 4.11 61.90
CA PHE A 449 2.50 4.08 60.96
C PHE A 449 2.97 4.25 59.51
N LEU A 450 3.92 5.14 59.26
CA LEU A 450 4.54 5.30 57.94
C LEU A 450 5.22 4.01 57.47
N PHE A 451 6.07 3.40 58.29
CA PHE A 451 6.77 2.16 57.95
C PHE A 451 5.82 0.97 57.83
N LEU A 452 4.73 0.96 58.59
CA LEU A 452 3.66 -0.03 58.43
C LEU A 452 3.06 0.06 57.02
N ILE A 453 2.68 1.26 56.58
CA ILE A 453 2.15 1.48 55.23
C ILE A 453 3.19 1.10 54.16
N LEU A 454 4.44 1.54 54.31
CA LEU A 454 5.48 1.23 53.33
C LEU A 454 5.75 -0.27 53.22
N THR A 455 5.77 -0.99 54.34
CA THR A 455 6.00 -2.44 54.37
C THR A 455 4.81 -3.20 53.79
N THR A 456 3.58 -2.79 54.07
CA THR A 456 2.38 -3.42 53.48
C THR A 456 2.29 -3.17 51.99
N CYS A 457 2.59 -1.95 51.52
CA CYS A 457 2.66 -1.62 50.09
C CYS A 457 3.75 -2.44 49.39
N TYR A 458 4.96 -2.51 49.96
CA TYR A 458 6.05 -3.32 49.43
C TYR A 458 5.65 -4.79 49.32
N SER A 459 5.03 -5.35 50.37
CA SER A 459 4.60 -6.75 50.39
C SER A 459 3.49 -7.03 49.37
N ALA A 460 2.56 -6.10 49.19
CA ALA A 460 1.49 -6.21 48.19
C ALA A 460 2.04 -6.16 46.76
N GLU A 461 2.93 -5.21 46.47
CA GLU A 461 3.59 -5.10 45.17
C GLU A 461 4.48 -6.30 44.89
N LEU A 462 5.32 -6.72 45.84
CA LEU A 462 6.15 -7.92 45.69
C LEU A 462 5.31 -9.17 45.40
N SER A 463 4.17 -9.32 46.07
CA SER A 463 3.22 -10.40 45.77
C SER A 463 2.73 -10.33 44.32
N SER A 464 2.36 -9.14 43.83
CA SER A 464 1.97 -8.93 42.43
C SER A 464 3.12 -9.24 41.44
N TYR A 465 4.36 -8.90 41.79
CA TYR A 465 5.54 -9.21 40.98
C TYR A 465 5.86 -10.71 40.94
N LEU A 466 5.49 -11.47 41.97
CA LEU A 466 5.72 -12.92 42.04
C LEU A 466 4.61 -13.73 41.35
N THR A 467 3.41 -13.16 41.16
CA THR A 467 2.32 -13.84 40.45
C THR A 467 2.48 -13.78 38.93
N VAL A 468 3.07 -12.70 38.39
CA VAL A 468 3.28 -12.52 36.94
C VAL A 468 4.78 -12.44 36.64
N PRO A 469 5.33 -13.36 35.83
CA PRO A 469 6.74 -13.34 35.48
C PRO A 469 7.08 -12.05 34.76
N GLN A 470 8.13 -11.38 35.23
CA GLN A 470 8.66 -10.18 34.61
C GLN A 470 9.68 -10.55 33.55
N PHE A 471 9.65 -9.84 32.43
CA PHE A 471 10.58 -10.05 31.33
C PHE A 471 11.44 -8.80 31.07
N THR A 472 12.53 -8.96 30.34
CA THR A 472 13.34 -7.84 29.84
C THR A 472 12.52 -6.97 28.91
N LYS A 473 12.87 -5.68 28.82
CA LYS A 473 12.24 -4.76 27.86
C LYS A 473 12.40 -5.32 26.43
N PRO A 474 11.29 -5.50 25.68
CA PRO A 474 11.35 -5.90 24.27
C PRO A 474 11.90 -4.75 23.41
N ILE A 475 12.42 -5.08 22.22
CA ILE A 475 12.70 -4.10 21.17
C ILE A 475 11.37 -3.87 20.44
N SER A 476 10.79 -2.69 20.60
CA SER A 476 9.44 -2.40 20.07
C SER A 476 9.42 -1.40 18.91
N ASN A 477 10.50 -0.65 18.67
CA ASN A 477 10.53 0.41 17.66
C ASN A 477 11.90 0.56 17.00
N VAL A 478 11.95 1.36 15.93
CA VAL A 478 13.15 1.63 15.13
C VAL A 478 14.28 2.23 15.97
N HIS A 479 13.96 3.14 16.89
CA HIS A 479 14.96 3.77 17.77
C HIS A 479 15.65 2.72 18.67
N GLU A 480 14.88 1.81 19.26
CA GLU A 480 15.41 0.72 20.09
C GLU A 480 16.17 -0.30 19.25
N LEU A 481 15.73 -0.58 18.03
CA LEU A 481 16.44 -1.44 17.09
C LEU A 481 17.81 -0.85 16.75
N ALA A 482 17.87 0.44 16.41
CA ALA A 482 19.12 1.16 16.16
C ALA A 482 20.04 1.16 17.39
N ALA A 483 19.49 1.50 18.57
CA ALA A 483 20.24 1.54 19.83
C ALA A 483 20.73 0.15 20.29
N SER A 484 20.04 -0.92 19.92
CA SER A 484 20.46 -2.29 20.23
C SER A 484 21.71 -2.73 19.47
N GLY A 485 22.00 -2.11 18.31
CA GLY A 485 23.06 -2.54 17.40
C GLY A 485 22.82 -3.92 16.78
N LEU A 486 21.57 -4.40 16.80
CA LEU A 486 21.21 -5.69 16.22
C LEU A 486 21.23 -5.59 14.69
N HIS A 487 21.97 -6.50 14.05
CA HIS A 487 21.93 -6.68 12.61
C HIS A 487 20.63 -7.38 12.22
N TRP A 488 20.04 -6.99 11.10
CA TRP A 488 18.82 -7.60 10.59
C TRP A 488 18.99 -8.08 9.15
N VAL A 489 18.31 -9.17 8.83
CA VAL A 489 18.56 -9.94 7.61
C VAL A 489 17.28 -10.17 6.81
N ALA A 490 17.42 -10.19 5.49
CA ALA A 490 16.36 -10.58 4.57
C ALA A 490 16.94 -11.29 3.33
N ASP A 491 16.05 -11.81 2.50
CA ASP A 491 16.34 -12.57 1.28
C ASP A 491 16.68 -11.69 0.07
N ASP A 492 16.23 -10.43 0.08
CA ASP A 492 16.37 -9.50 -1.04
C ASP A 492 16.68 -8.06 -0.56
N GLU A 493 17.34 -7.26 -1.38
CA GLU A 493 17.59 -5.83 -1.11
C GLU A 493 16.31 -4.98 -1.13
N VAL A 494 15.23 -5.48 -1.74
CA VAL A 494 13.91 -4.86 -1.82
C VAL A 494 13.40 -4.40 -0.44
N TRP A 495 13.76 -5.10 0.64
CA TRP A 495 13.40 -4.74 2.01
C TRP A 495 13.99 -3.42 2.52
N VAL A 496 15.11 -2.95 1.96
CA VAL A 496 15.78 -1.71 2.39
C VAL A 496 15.56 -0.56 1.40
N LEU A 497 15.19 -0.84 0.15
CA LEU A 497 15.02 0.17 -0.90
C LEU A 497 14.14 1.37 -0.47
N PRO A 498 12.99 1.20 0.21
CA PRO A 498 12.14 2.34 0.60
C PRO A 498 12.78 3.32 1.59
N VAL A 499 13.75 2.85 2.38
CA VAL A 499 14.38 3.60 3.48
C VAL A 499 15.87 3.85 3.27
N LYS A 500 16.44 3.39 2.15
CA LYS A 500 17.86 3.49 1.83
C LYS A 500 18.40 4.93 1.87
N ASP A 501 17.60 5.88 1.41
CA ASP A 501 17.95 7.30 1.34
C ASP A 501 17.36 8.11 2.51
N ALA A 502 17.00 7.45 3.63
CA ALA A 502 16.47 8.14 4.80
C ALA A 502 17.49 9.09 5.45
N GLU A 503 17.04 10.27 5.84
CA GLU A 503 17.88 11.30 6.49
C GLU A 503 17.97 11.12 8.02
N ASP A 504 17.05 10.35 8.62
CA ASP A 504 17.00 10.10 10.05
C ASP A 504 18.16 9.22 10.54
N LEU A 505 18.77 9.60 11.67
CA LEU A 505 19.99 8.95 12.18
C LEU A 505 19.73 7.50 12.63
N ASP A 506 18.56 7.24 13.22
CA ASP A 506 18.19 5.88 13.65
C ASP A 506 17.94 5.01 12.42
N MET A 507 17.24 5.55 11.42
CA MET A 507 16.99 4.84 10.16
C MET A 507 18.28 4.56 9.39
N GLN A 508 19.22 5.51 9.30
CA GLN A 508 20.53 5.29 8.70
C GLN A 508 21.31 4.18 9.40
N THR A 509 21.19 4.09 10.72
CA THR A 509 21.81 3.02 11.50
C THR A 509 21.16 1.67 11.19
N VAL A 510 19.82 1.62 11.11
CA VAL A 510 19.08 0.40 10.73
C VAL A 510 19.43 -0.05 9.31
N VAL A 511 19.50 0.87 8.35
CA VAL A 511 19.91 0.59 6.96
C VAL A 511 21.35 0.06 6.92
N LYS A 512 22.27 0.64 7.68
CA LYS A 512 23.66 0.18 7.76
C LYS A 512 23.79 -1.22 8.36
N ASN A 513 22.91 -1.58 9.28
CA ASN A 513 22.89 -2.88 9.95
C ASN A 513 22.12 -3.96 9.17
N PHE A 514 21.64 -3.64 7.97
CA PHE A 514 20.94 -4.58 7.08
C PHE A 514 21.91 -5.46 6.30
N GLU A 515 21.62 -6.76 6.22
CA GLU A 515 22.40 -7.74 5.46
C GLU A 515 21.49 -8.62 4.59
N VAL A 516 21.80 -8.70 3.29
CA VAL A 516 21.13 -9.62 2.36
C VAL A 516 21.77 -11.00 2.45
N THR A 517 20.95 -12.04 2.53
CA THR A 517 21.41 -13.43 2.66
C THR A 517 20.51 -14.38 1.88
N ASN A 518 21.00 -15.57 1.54
CA ASN A 518 20.17 -16.58 0.89
C ASN A 518 19.17 -17.24 1.86
N GLU A 519 18.12 -17.83 1.30
CA GLU A 519 17.04 -18.50 2.04
C GLU A 519 17.56 -19.62 2.96
N GLN A 520 18.50 -20.45 2.50
CA GLN A 520 19.08 -21.53 3.28
C GLN A 520 19.76 -21.01 4.55
N ARG A 521 20.51 -19.91 4.43
CA ARG A 521 21.17 -19.30 5.57
C ARG A 521 20.19 -18.62 6.50
N LEU A 522 19.11 -18.00 5.99
CA LEU A 522 18.03 -17.45 6.81
C LEU A 522 17.44 -18.51 7.75
N ILE A 523 17.16 -19.70 7.21
CA ILE A 523 16.63 -20.83 8.00
C ILE A 523 17.60 -21.23 9.13
N GLU A 524 18.91 -21.18 8.90
CA GLU A 524 19.91 -21.50 9.92
C GLU A 524 20.07 -20.41 11.00
N ILE A 525 20.02 -19.13 10.61
CA ILE A 525 20.31 -18.01 11.52
C ILE A 525 19.09 -17.53 12.30
N ALA A 526 17.89 -17.62 11.73
CA ALA A 526 16.64 -17.21 12.38
C ALA A 526 16.46 -17.82 13.79
N PRO A 527 16.64 -19.14 14.03
CA PRO A 527 16.45 -19.72 15.36
C PRO A 527 17.56 -19.37 16.37
N THR A 528 18.65 -18.72 15.95
CA THR A 528 19.77 -18.35 16.84
C THR A 528 19.46 -17.14 17.72
N GLY A 529 18.54 -16.27 17.28
CA GLY A 529 18.23 -15.01 17.97
C GLY A 529 19.40 -14.03 18.07
N LYS A 530 20.41 -14.16 17.20
CA LYS A 530 21.54 -13.22 17.09
C LYS A 530 21.27 -12.09 16.10
N PHE A 531 20.33 -12.30 15.19
CA PHE A 531 19.93 -11.36 14.15
C PHE A 531 18.43 -11.12 14.25
N ALA A 532 17.99 -9.93 13.87
CA ALA A 532 16.60 -9.66 13.57
C ALA A 532 16.26 -10.20 12.17
N VAL A 533 15.05 -10.72 11.98
CA VAL A 533 14.66 -11.33 10.69
C VAL A 533 13.50 -10.54 10.10
N ALA A 534 13.61 -10.10 8.85
CA ALA A 534 12.56 -9.34 8.19
C ALA A 534 11.26 -10.16 8.09
N ILE A 535 10.14 -9.52 8.36
CA ILE A 535 8.81 -10.11 8.18
C ILE A 535 7.84 -9.01 7.76
N GLU A 536 6.91 -9.36 6.88
CA GLU A 536 5.89 -8.44 6.40
C GLU A 536 4.56 -8.71 7.10
N SER A 537 3.91 -7.65 7.60
CA SER A 537 2.54 -7.71 8.09
C SER A 537 1.59 -7.02 7.12
N ILE A 538 0.44 -7.65 6.90
CA ILE A 538 -0.57 -7.17 5.95
C ILE A 538 -1.68 -6.43 6.69
N SER A 539 -2.42 -5.54 6.00
CA SER A 539 -3.46 -4.71 6.62
C SER A 539 -4.59 -5.49 7.32
N SER A 540 -4.78 -6.77 7.01
CA SER A 540 -5.76 -7.64 7.68
C SER A 540 -5.25 -8.23 9.01
N GLY A 541 -4.03 -7.90 9.43
CA GLY A 541 -3.43 -8.32 10.71
C GLY A 541 -2.75 -9.70 10.67
N TYR A 542 -2.51 -10.24 9.47
CA TYR A 542 -1.73 -11.46 9.29
C TYR A 542 -0.29 -11.12 8.85
N PHE A 543 0.56 -12.14 8.81
CA PHE A 543 1.93 -12.03 8.31
C PHE A 543 2.10 -12.86 7.03
N THR A 544 3.05 -12.48 6.19
CA THR A 544 3.40 -13.26 5.00
C THR A 544 4.03 -14.59 5.39
N GLU A 545 3.67 -15.68 4.71
CA GLU A 545 4.31 -16.97 4.94
C GLU A 545 5.69 -16.99 4.28
N GLN A 546 6.73 -17.18 5.08
CA GLN A 546 8.10 -17.33 4.62
C GLN A 546 8.69 -18.61 5.20
N THR A 547 9.51 -19.31 4.42
CA THR A 547 10.02 -20.66 4.75
C THR A 547 10.87 -20.71 6.02
N HIS A 548 11.53 -19.60 6.36
CA HIS A 548 12.38 -19.50 7.55
C HIS A 548 11.60 -19.19 8.83
N ILE A 549 10.30 -18.85 8.74
CA ILE A 549 9.43 -18.65 9.89
C ILE A 549 8.91 -20.02 10.35
N THR A 550 9.69 -20.72 11.16
CA THR A 550 9.29 -22.03 11.72
C THR A 550 8.72 -21.89 13.12
N ASP A 551 8.05 -22.93 13.62
CA ASP A 551 7.54 -22.95 15.00
C ASP A 551 8.65 -22.74 16.04
N GLU A 552 9.88 -23.18 15.74
CA GLU A 552 11.04 -22.92 16.58
C GLU A 552 11.38 -21.43 16.64
N VAL A 553 11.34 -20.74 15.50
CA VAL A 553 11.59 -19.29 15.41
C VAL A 553 10.51 -18.52 16.15
N VAL A 554 9.24 -18.86 15.96
CA VAL A 554 8.10 -18.23 16.65
C VAL A 554 8.16 -18.42 18.16
N SER A 555 8.74 -19.53 18.64
CA SER A 555 8.91 -19.77 20.09
C SER A 555 10.02 -18.92 20.75
N LYS A 556 10.95 -18.38 19.95
CA LYS A 556 12.17 -17.69 20.44
C LYS A 556 12.20 -16.20 20.11
N LEU A 557 11.62 -15.81 18.98
CA LEU A 557 11.54 -14.44 18.53
C LEU A 557 10.13 -13.89 18.76
N GLN A 558 10.02 -12.57 18.72
CA GLN A 558 8.75 -11.85 18.75
C GLN A 558 8.75 -10.82 17.64
N VAL A 559 7.57 -10.45 17.16
CA VAL A 559 7.42 -9.34 16.21
C VAL A 559 7.67 -8.03 16.92
N MET A 560 8.48 -7.17 16.31
CA MET A 560 8.63 -5.78 16.72
C MET A 560 7.30 -5.05 16.52
N GLU A 561 6.83 -4.39 17.58
CA GLU A 561 5.48 -3.79 17.66
C GLU A 561 5.25 -2.71 16.59
N GLU A 562 6.18 -1.77 16.45
CA GLU A 562 6.18 -0.78 15.38
C GLU A 562 6.98 -1.31 14.19
N GLY A 563 6.47 -1.07 12.97
CA GLY A 563 7.20 -1.42 11.76
C GLY A 563 8.40 -0.51 11.51
N ILE A 564 9.34 -0.98 10.68
CA ILE A 564 10.41 -0.13 10.14
C ILE A 564 9.80 0.92 9.21
N PHE A 565 8.92 0.50 8.32
CA PHE A 565 8.16 1.41 7.46
C PHE A 565 6.83 0.78 7.02
N TYR A 566 5.92 1.66 6.59
CA TYR A 566 4.63 1.30 6.01
C TYR A 566 4.67 1.58 4.52
N THR A 567 4.33 0.60 3.70
CA THR A 567 4.28 0.75 2.24
C THR A 567 2.88 0.45 1.71
N PRO A 568 2.33 1.27 0.81
CA PRO A 568 1.19 0.86 0.02
C PRO A 568 1.60 -0.29 -0.92
N ILE A 569 0.66 -1.18 -1.19
CA ILE A 569 0.83 -2.24 -2.18
C ILE A 569 0.05 -1.90 -3.45
N ILE A 570 0.72 -2.07 -4.59
CA ILE A 570 0.24 -1.75 -5.94
C ILE A 570 0.40 -2.95 -6.88
N MET A 571 -0.31 -2.89 -8.01
CA MET A 571 -0.03 -3.73 -9.17
C MET A 571 0.78 -2.92 -10.17
N VAL A 572 1.63 -3.61 -10.92
CA VAL A 572 2.52 -3.02 -11.92
C VAL A 572 1.94 -3.25 -13.30
N PHE A 573 2.00 -2.21 -14.13
CA PHE A 573 1.60 -2.26 -15.52
C PHE A 573 2.70 -1.75 -16.42
N GLN A 574 2.60 -2.13 -17.69
CA GLN A 574 3.31 -1.43 -18.75
C GLN A 574 2.95 0.06 -18.70
N LYS A 575 3.93 0.90 -18.99
CA LYS A 575 3.74 2.35 -19.07
C LYS A 575 2.63 2.71 -20.04
N ALA A 576 1.68 3.53 -19.60
CA ALA A 576 0.44 3.88 -20.28
C ALA A 576 -0.45 2.67 -20.64
N SER A 577 -0.56 1.69 -19.74
CA SER A 577 -1.37 0.47 -19.97
C SER A 577 -2.86 0.77 -20.12
N PRO A 578 -3.56 0.07 -21.04
CA PRO A 578 -5.01 0.23 -21.22
C PRO A 578 -5.82 -0.31 -20.05
N TYR A 579 -5.25 -1.25 -19.31
CA TYR A 579 -5.93 -1.92 -18.21
C TYR A 579 -5.94 -1.06 -16.95
N GLY A 580 -5.00 -0.11 -16.82
CA GLY A 580 -4.79 0.67 -15.60
C GLY A 580 -6.03 1.40 -15.11
N GLU A 581 -6.69 2.19 -15.96
CA GLU A 581 -7.89 2.96 -15.56
C GLU A 581 -9.06 2.05 -15.16
N LYS A 582 -9.34 1.02 -15.98
CA LYS A 582 -10.44 0.08 -15.74
C LYS A 582 -10.19 -0.76 -14.47
N LEU A 583 -8.96 -1.24 -14.27
CA LEU A 583 -8.60 -2.00 -13.08
C LEU A 583 -8.63 -1.11 -11.83
N ASN A 584 -8.11 0.12 -11.90
CA ASN A 584 -8.16 1.07 -10.79
C ASN A 584 -9.60 1.34 -10.35
N ARG A 585 -10.52 1.50 -11.29
CA ARG A 585 -11.96 1.67 -10.98
C ARG A 585 -12.54 0.44 -10.28
N LEU A 586 -12.20 -0.77 -10.74
CA LEU A 586 -12.62 -2.00 -10.08
C LEU A 586 -12.03 -2.09 -8.66
N MET A 587 -10.74 -1.82 -8.49
CA MET A 587 -10.07 -1.86 -7.19
C MET A 587 -10.72 -0.89 -6.18
N LEU A 588 -11.06 0.32 -6.61
CA LEU A 588 -11.79 1.27 -5.76
C LEU A 588 -13.16 0.70 -5.32
N GLN A 589 -13.91 0.08 -6.24
CA GLN A 589 -15.19 -0.55 -5.90
C GLN A 589 -15.02 -1.73 -4.92
N LEU A 590 -13.98 -2.55 -5.11
CA LEU A 590 -13.68 -3.68 -4.22
C LEU A 590 -13.21 -3.20 -2.83
N LEU A 591 -12.47 -2.09 -2.78
CA LEU A 591 -12.02 -1.46 -1.54
C LEU A 591 -13.21 -0.84 -0.78
N ASP A 592 -14.04 -0.03 -1.47
CA ASP A 592 -15.21 0.65 -0.89
C ASP A 592 -16.26 -0.33 -0.35
N SER A 593 -16.40 -1.49 -1.00
CA SER A 593 -17.29 -2.57 -0.56
C SER A 593 -16.72 -3.45 0.56
N GLY A 594 -15.44 -3.30 0.90
CA GLY A 594 -14.76 -4.12 1.90
C GLY A 594 -14.42 -5.54 1.43
N ILE A 595 -14.58 -5.84 0.13
CA ILE A 595 -14.31 -7.18 -0.44
C ILE A 595 -12.83 -7.55 -0.30
N LEU A 596 -11.92 -6.59 -0.49
CA LEU A 596 -10.47 -6.84 -0.35
C LEU A 596 -10.09 -7.29 1.07
N LEU A 597 -10.68 -6.67 2.09
CA LEU A 597 -10.45 -7.07 3.49
C LEU A 597 -11.00 -8.48 3.75
N PHE A 598 -12.19 -8.79 3.23
CA PHE A 598 -12.80 -10.11 3.33
C PHE A 598 -11.94 -11.19 2.65
N TRP A 599 -11.51 -10.95 1.40
CA TRP A 599 -10.62 -11.87 0.69
C TRP A 599 -9.28 -12.03 1.39
N GLY A 600 -8.69 -10.95 1.90
CA GLY A 600 -7.46 -11.02 2.68
C GLY A 600 -7.57 -12.00 3.85
N GLY A 601 -8.66 -11.93 4.64
CA GLY A 601 -8.90 -12.86 5.74
C GLY A 601 -9.28 -14.30 5.30
N GLU A 602 -9.93 -14.46 4.15
CA GLU A 602 -10.26 -15.78 3.60
C GLU A 602 -9.03 -16.51 3.06
N VAL A 603 -8.22 -15.82 2.25
CA VAL A 603 -6.98 -16.35 1.68
C VAL A 603 -5.98 -16.64 2.79
N SER A 604 -5.85 -15.75 3.78
CA SER A 604 -5.00 -15.98 4.95
C SER A 604 -5.38 -17.26 5.69
N ARG A 605 -6.67 -17.48 5.99
CA ARG A 605 -7.15 -18.71 6.63
C ARG A 605 -6.93 -19.98 5.81
N ARG A 606 -6.86 -19.84 4.48
CA ARG A 606 -6.71 -20.98 3.56
C ARG A 606 -5.25 -21.40 3.38
N PHE A 607 -4.34 -20.43 3.32
CA PHE A 607 -2.95 -20.66 2.91
C PHE A 607 -1.92 -20.45 4.02
N LEU A 608 -2.20 -19.64 5.04
CA LEU A 608 -1.24 -19.40 6.11
C LEU A 608 -1.34 -20.45 7.20
N THR A 609 -0.20 -20.79 7.78
CA THR A 609 -0.14 -21.68 8.94
C THR A 609 -0.39 -20.90 10.22
N PHE A 610 -1.38 -21.33 11.02
CA PHE A 610 -1.61 -20.73 12.33
C PHE A 610 -0.55 -21.16 13.33
N ARG A 611 0.37 -20.25 13.67
CA ARG A 611 1.40 -20.47 14.69
C ARG A 611 1.05 -19.68 15.96
N SER A 612 1.14 -20.33 17.11
CA SER A 612 0.85 -19.69 18.39
C SER A 612 2.01 -18.75 18.76
N GLY A 613 1.89 -17.45 18.46
CA GLY A 613 2.93 -16.46 18.77
C GLY A 613 3.11 -15.36 17.72
N LEU A 614 2.53 -15.53 16.53
CA LEU A 614 2.39 -14.51 15.48
C LEU A 614 0.92 -14.18 15.25
#